data_AF-A0A372K934-F1
#
_entry.id   AF-A0A372K934-F1
#
_cell.length_a   1.000
_cell.length_b   1.000
_cell.length_c   1.000
_cell.angle_alpha   90.00
_cell.angle_beta   90.00
_cell.angle_gamma   90.00
#
_symmetry.space_group_name_H-M   'P 1'
#
loop_
_entity.id
_entity.type
_entity.pdbx_description
1 polymer ?
#
loop_
_entity_poly.entity_id
_entity_poly.type
_entity_poly.pdbx_seq_one_letter_code
_entity_poly.pdbx_strand_id
1 'polypeptide(L)'
;MLASLLLCTVLTGCAAAPSVGVLGAYFPDWLFCAVGGTVLTAIVHVLCSRGGYGGWLSPPAIVYPALTVLFAVVLWAVVFNL
;
A
#
# COMPACT_ATOMS: atom_id res chain seq x y z
N MET A 1 21.10 5.63 34.91
CA MET A 1 20.90 6.72 33.93
C MET A 1 22.00 6.76 32.86
N LEU A 2 23.30 6.80 33.22
CA LEU A 2 24.41 6.85 32.25
C LEU A 2 24.47 5.62 31.31
N ALA A 3 24.24 4.41 31.83
CA ALA A 3 24.22 3.18 31.03
C ALA A 3 23.11 3.15 29.97
N SER A 4 21.95 3.73 30.26
CA SER A 4 20.82 3.83 29.33
C SER A 4 21.12 4.80 28.18
N LEU A 5 21.80 5.91 28.47
CA LEU A 5 22.23 6.90 27.47
C LEU A 5 23.27 6.31 26.51
N LEU A 6 24.23 5.55 27.03
CA LEU A 6 25.22 4.81 26.23
C LEU A 6 24.55 3.75 25.33
N LEU A 7 23.55 3.05 25.84
CA LEU A 7 22.79 2.08 25.04
C LEU A 7 22.07 2.78 23.88
N CYS A 8 21.42 3.92 24.11
CA CYS A 8 20.74 4.70 23.07
C CYS A 8 21.68 5.14 21.93
N THR A 9 22.93 5.52 22.24
CA THR A 9 23.91 5.90 21.21
C THR A 9 24.36 4.75 20.31
N VAL A 10 24.25 3.50 20.76
CA VAL A 10 24.54 2.30 19.94
C VAL A 10 23.38 1.97 19.01
N LEU A 11 22.15 2.37 19.34
CA LEU A 11 20.95 2.15 18.51
C LEU A 11 20.78 3.16 17.36
N THR A 12 21.54 4.26 17.32
CA THR A 12 21.40 5.27 16.25
C THR A 12 22.02 4.85 14.91
N GLY A 13 22.68 3.69 14.84
CA GLY A 13 23.29 3.17 13.60
C GLY A 13 22.31 2.92 12.45
N CYS A 14 21.02 2.75 12.73
CA CYS A 14 19.98 2.60 11.70
C CYS A 14 19.46 3.93 11.14
N ALA A 15 19.85 5.08 11.68
CA ALA A 15 19.37 6.39 11.21
C ALA A 15 19.86 6.76 9.80
N ALA A 16 20.98 6.16 9.37
CA ALA A 16 21.56 6.35 8.04
C ALA A 16 21.13 5.24 7.05
N ALA A 17 20.29 4.28 7.47
CA ALA A 17 19.74 3.32 6.52
C ALA A 17 18.88 4.11 5.53
N PRO A 18 19.26 4.18 4.24
CA PRO A 18 18.53 4.97 3.28
C PRO A 18 17.14 4.36 3.16
N SER A 19 16.16 5.05 3.71
CA SER A 19 14.79 4.73 3.42
C SER A 19 14.57 5.16 1.97
N VAL A 20 14.44 4.18 1.08
CA VAL A 20 14.17 4.43 -0.33
C VAL A 20 12.68 4.17 -0.52
N GLY A 21 11.95 5.23 -0.85
CA GLY A 21 10.51 5.13 -1.12
C GLY A 21 10.27 4.44 -2.44
N VAL A 22 10.10 3.12 -2.43
CA VAL A 22 9.68 2.39 -3.62
C VAL A 22 8.16 2.46 -3.69
N LEU A 23 7.61 3.21 -4.64
CA LEU A 23 6.15 3.28 -4.89
C LEU A 23 5.33 3.59 -3.63
N GLY A 24 5.81 4.51 -2.81
CA GLY A 24 5.13 4.87 -1.57
C GLY A 24 5.21 3.79 -0.48
N ALA A 25 6.18 2.86 -0.51
CA ALA A 25 6.48 1.90 0.55
C ALA A 25 7.06 2.57 1.83
N TYR A 26 6.41 3.67 2.23
CA TYR A 26 6.59 4.36 3.49
C TYR A 26 5.33 4.24 4.30
N PHE A 27 5.51 3.95 5.58
CA PHE A 27 4.44 4.07 6.54
C PHE A 27 4.21 5.57 6.85
N PRO A 28 2.96 6.08 6.88
CA PRO A 28 1.68 5.36 6.78
C PRO A 28 1.01 5.37 5.39
N ASP A 29 1.60 6.05 4.40
CA ASP A 29 0.98 6.31 3.10
C ASP A 29 0.53 5.02 2.39
N TRP A 30 1.39 4.00 2.39
CA TRP A 30 1.09 2.70 1.79
C TRP A 30 -0.12 2.01 2.44
N LEU A 31 -0.26 2.13 3.77
CA LEU A 31 -1.38 1.53 4.49
C LEU A 31 -2.70 2.16 4.05
N PHE A 32 -2.75 3.49 3.97
CA PHE A 32 -3.95 4.20 3.50
C PHE A 32 -4.26 3.88 2.04
N CYS A 33 -3.24 3.85 1.18
CA CYS A 33 -3.41 3.53 -0.24
C CYS A 33 -3.85 2.09 -0.47
N ALA A 34 -3.34 1.11 0.28
CA ALA A 34 -3.73 -0.29 0.19
C ALA A 34 -5.18 -0.49 0.68
N VAL A 35 -5.58 0.14 1.79
CA VAL A 35 -6.97 0.11 2.27
C VAL A 35 -7.90 0.75 1.24
N GLY A 36 -7.57 1.94 0.74
CA GLY A 36 -8.33 2.62 -0.31
C GLY A 36 -8.44 1.77 -1.57
N GLY A 37 -7.32 1.21 -2.04
CA GLY A 37 -7.29 0.34 -3.21
C GLY A 37 -8.15 -0.91 -3.05
N THR A 38 -8.18 -1.49 -1.85
CA THR A 38 -9.06 -2.64 -1.54
C THR A 38 -10.53 -2.25 -1.61
N VAL A 39 -10.90 -1.08 -1.08
CA VAL A 39 -12.27 -0.54 -1.15
C VAL A 39 -12.69 -0.30 -2.60
N LEU A 40 -11.82 0.31 -3.43
CA LEU A 40 -12.12 0.50 -4.85
C LEU A 40 -12.28 -0.83 -5.59
N THR A 41 -11.40 -1.81 -5.34
CA THR A 41 -11.54 -3.16 -5.90
C THR A 41 -12.87 -3.79 -5.54
N ALA A 42 -13.33 -3.65 -4.29
CA ALA A 42 -14.64 -4.14 -3.86
C ALA A 42 -15.80 -3.43 -4.58
N ILE A 43 -15.70 -2.11 -4.81
CA ILE A 43 -16.69 -1.36 -5.60
C ILE A 43 -16.74 -1.90 -7.03
N VAL A 44 -15.59 -2.07 -7.68
CA VAL A 44 -15.50 -2.65 -9.04
C VAL A 44 -16.12 -4.04 -9.09
N HIS A 45 -15.83 -4.88 -8.10
CA HIS A 45 -16.42 -6.21 -7.98
C HIS A 45 -17.94 -6.17 -7.97
N VAL A 46 -18.52 -5.32 -7.12
CA VAL A 46 -19.98 -5.18 -7.00
C VAL A 46 -20.58 -4.69 -8.30
N LEU A 47 -19.97 -3.69 -8.95
CA LEU A 47 -20.45 -3.14 -10.22
C LEU A 47 -20.39 -4.20 -11.35
N CYS A 48 -19.27 -4.91 -11.49
CA CYS A 48 -19.12 -5.97 -12.50
C CYS A 48 -20.06 -7.15 -12.25
N SER A 49 -20.25 -7.54 -10.99
CA SER A 49 -21.18 -8.62 -10.62
C SER A 49 -22.62 -8.25 -10.96
N ARG A 50 -23.02 -6.99 -10.75
CA ARG A 50 -24.36 -6.50 -11.12
C ARG A 50 -24.55 -6.34 -12.63
N GLY A 51 -23.49 -6.04 -13.37
CA GLY A 51 -23.51 -5.90 -14.83
C GLY A 51 -23.41 -7.19 -15.62
N GLY A 52 -23.32 -8.36 -14.97
CA GLY A 52 -23.15 -9.65 -15.65
C GLY A 52 -21.72 -9.92 -16.15
N TYR A 53 -20.75 -9.07 -15.79
CA TYR A 53 -19.34 -9.20 -16.17
C TYR A 53 -18.52 -10.03 -15.16
N GLY A 54 -19.16 -10.82 -14.30
CA GLY A 54 -18.47 -11.61 -13.27
C GLY A 54 -17.38 -12.53 -13.83
N GLY A 55 -17.51 -13.00 -15.08
CA GLY A 55 -16.50 -13.80 -15.76
C GLY A 55 -15.17 -13.08 -16.00
N TRP A 56 -15.16 -11.74 -16.06
CA TRP A 56 -13.94 -10.94 -16.24
C TRP A 56 -13.07 -10.89 -14.99
N LEU A 57 -13.62 -11.22 -13.81
CA LEU A 57 -12.91 -11.28 -12.54
C LEU A 57 -12.31 -12.67 -12.25
N SER A 58 -12.19 -13.51 -13.28
CA SER A 58 -11.56 -14.83 -13.20
C SER A 58 -10.20 -14.82 -13.91
N PRO A 59 -9.13 -15.38 -13.31
CA PRO A 59 -9.09 -16.02 -11.99
C PRO A 59 -8.99 -15.01 -10.85
N PRO A 60 -9.79 -15.17 -9.76
CA PRO A 60 -9.88 -14.20 -8.68
C PRO A 60 -8.53 -13.96 -7.98
N ALA A 61 -7.74 -15.02 -7.83
CA ALA A 61 -6.43 -14.97 -7.18
C ALA A 61 -5.43 -14.02 -7.86
N ILE A 62 -5.66 -13.63 -9.12
CA ILE A 62 -4.79 -12.71 -9.86
C ILE A 62 -5.48 -11.35 -10.02
N VAL A 63 -6.77 -11.34 -10.41
CA VAL A 63 -7.47 -10.10 -10.76
C VAL A 63 -7.65 -9.18 -9.55
N TYR A 64 -8.08 -9.70 -8.40
CA TYR A 64 -8.29 -8.88 -7.20
C TYR A 64 -7.00 -8.25 -6.65
N PRO A 65 -5.88 -8.98 -6.48
CA PRO A 65 -4.64 -8.35 -6.02
C PRO A 65 -4.07 -7.39 -7.07
N ALA A 66 -4.17 -7.69 -8.37
CA ALA A 66 -3.71 -6.77 -9.41
C ALA A 66 -4.49 -5.45 -9.41
N LEU A 67 -5.82 -5.50 -9.31
CA LEU A 67 -6.66 -4.29 -9.17
C LEU A 67 -6.34 -3.52 -7.90
N THR A 68 -6.16 -4.22 -6.79
CA THR A 68 -5.84 -3.59 -5.49
C THR A 68 -4.50 -2.86 -5.55
N VAL A 69 -3.47 -3.47 -6.12
CA VAL A 69 -2.16 -2.83 -6.33
C VAL A 69 -2.28 -1.64 -7.29
N LEU A 70 -3.01 -1.79 -8.39
CA LEU A 70 -3.22 -0.71 -9.36
C LEU A 70 -3.89 0.49 -8.69
N PHE A 71 -4.99 0.29 -7.97
CA PHE A 71 -5.67 1.38 -7.28
C PHE A 71 -4.82 1.98 -6.16
N ALA A 72 -4.09 1.16 -5.40
CA ALA A 72 -3.20 1.67 -4.37
C ALA A 72 -2.09 2.57 -4.96
N VAL A 73 -1.47 2.17 -6.07
CA VAL A 73 -0.43 2.97 -6.75
C VAL A 73 -1.02 4.25 -7.34
N VAL A 74 -2.21 4.18 -7.95
CA VAL A 74 -2.89 5.37 -8.49
C VAL A 74 -3.26 6.34 -7.37
N LEU A 75 -3.83 5.85 -6.26
CA LEU A 75 -4.14 6.67 -5.10
C LEU A 75 -2.89 7.32 -4.51
N TRP A 76 -1.80 6.55 -4.40
CA TRP A 76 -0.53 7.09 -3.92
C TRP A 76 -0.02 8.22 -4.82
N ALA A 77 0.00 7.97 -6.13
CA ALA A 77 0.46 8.96 -7.11
C ALA A 77 -0.39 10.25 -7.05
N VAL A 78 -1.71 10.12 -6.94
CA VAL A 78 -2.62 11.28 -6.94
C VAL A 78 -2.60 12.07 -5.64
N VAL A 79 -2.46 11.41 -4.49
CA VAL A 79 -2.57 12.06 -3.18
C VAL A 79 -1.21 12.55 -2.66
N PHE A 80 -0.12 11.84 -2.96
CA PHE A 80 1.18 12.08 -2.36
C PHE A 80 2.27 12.48 -3.37
N ASN A 81 2.05 12.35 -4.68
CA ASN A 81 3.07 12.58 -5.71
C ASN A 81 2.73 13.67 -6.74
N LEU A 82 1.44 13.94 -6.98
CA LEU A 82 0.95 15.09 -7.76
C LEU A 82 0.78 16.33 -6.87
#